data_AF-A0A7X6BNH1-F1
#
_entry.id   AF-A0A7X6BNH1-F1
#
_cell.length_a   1.000
_cell.length_b   1.000
_cell.length_c   1.000
_cell.angle_alpha   90.00
_cell.angle_beta   90.00
_cell.angle_gamma   90.00
#
_symmetry.space_group_name_H-M   'P 1'
#
loop_
_entity.id
_entity.type
_entity.pdbx_description
1 polymer ?
#
loop_
_entity_poly.entity_id
_entity_poly.type
_entity_poly.pdbx_seq_one_letter_code
_entity_poly.pdbx_strand_id
1 'polypeptide(L)'
;MPTAALIAAVLLQTAPAASDVSWMAGYWLDCSGGREASETWSDPRAGLSVGHAVTLSGGEASFEVSHIGPTPQGFAYVAQPDGAPPTVFVLAETGPRRVVFANPENDFPTRVIYERDGDALKARIEGEIDGQARSMEWNFKAAPLNTRCPA
;
A
#
# COMPACT_ATOMS: atom_id res chain seq x y z
N MET A 1 15.97 -46.73 -31.06
CA MET A 1 16.15 -45.95 -29.81
C MET A 1 15.06 -44.90 -29.80
N PRO A 2 14.09 -44.90 -28.85
CA PRO A 2 13.00 -43.93 -28.89
C PRO A 2 13.47 -42.61 -28.28
N THR A 3 13.23 -41.52 -28.99
CA THR A 3 13.51 -40.15 -28.57
C THR A 3 12.44 -39.73 -27.55
N ALA A 4 12.83 -39.51 -26.30
CA ALA A 4 11.95 -38.96 -25.28
C ALA A 4 11.82 -37.44 -25.46
N ALA A 5 10.61 -36.96 -25.77
CA ALA A 5 10.30 -35.53 -25.79
C ALA A 5 9.90 -35.10 -24.36
N LEU A 6 10.67 -34.20 -23.75
CA LEU A 6 10.28 -33.53 -22.51
C LEU A 6 9.24 -32.45 -22.83
N ILE A 7 8.05 -32.57 -22.26
CA ILE A 7 7.04 -31.51 -22.24
C ILE A 7 7.36 -30.61 -21.03
N ALA A 8 7.80 -29.38 -21.29
CA ALA A 8 7.91 -28.36 -20.26
C ALA A 8 6.51 -27.84 -19.92
N ALA A 9 6.04 -28.09 -18.70
CA ALA A 9 4.81 -27.52 -18.20
C ALA A 9 5.05 -26.04 -17.84
N VAL A 10 4.44 -25.13 -18.60
CA VAL A 10 4.40 -23.70 -18.25
C VAL A 10 3.35 -23.54 -17.15
N LEU A 11 3.79 -23.25 -15.92
CA LEU A 11 2.91 -22.82 -14.85
C LEU A 11 2.44 -21.40 -15.17
N LEU A 12 1.19 -21.25 -15.63
CA LEU A 12 0.54 -19.94 -15.64
C LEU A 12 0.35 -19.51 -14.18
N GLN A 13 1.16 -18.57 -13.71
CA GLN A 13 0.89 -17.87 -12.47
C GLN A 13 -0.37 -17.03 -12.70
N THR A 14 -1.50 -17.48 -12.15
CA THR A 14 -2.72 -16.68 -12.12
C THR A 14 -2.44 -15.46 -11.25
N ALA A 15 -2.45 -14.27 -11.85
CA ALA A 15 -2.41 -13.04 -11.09
C ALA A 15 -3.53 -13.07 -10.03
N PRO A 16 -3.25 -12.66 -8.78
CA PRO A 16 -4.27 -12.67 -7.75
C PRO A 16 -5.49 -11.86 -8.21
N ALA A 17 -6.68 -12.41 -8.01
CA ALA A 17 -7.92 -11.73 -8.36
C ALA A 17 -8.03 -10.40 -7.58
N ALA A 18 -8.82 -9.45 -8.09
CA ALA A 18 -9.08 -8.18 -7.43
C ALA A 18 -9.39 -8.41 -5.94
N SER A 19 -8.61 -7.79 -5.07
CA SER A 19 -8.73 -8.00 -3.63
C SER A 19 -9.74 -7.03 -3.02
N ASP A 20 -10.60 -7.53 -2.14
CA ASP A 20 -11.48 -6.69 -1.34
C ASP A 20 -10.64 -5.94 -0.29
N VAL A 21 -10.39 -4.66 -0.56
CA VAL A 21 -9.70 -3.73 0.35
C VAL A 21 -10.67 -2.84 1.12
N SER A 22 -11.98 -3.18 1.15
CA SER A 22 -12.99 -2.43 1.91
C SER A 22 -12.66 -2.29 3.39
N TRP A 23 -11.87 -3.22 3.93
CA TRP A 23 -11.36 -3.16 5.29
C TRP A 23 -10.35 -2.03 5.53
N MET A 24 -9.78 -1.41 4.51
CA MET A 24 -8.91 -0.24 4.67
C MET A 24 -9.71 1.06 4.80
N ALA A 25 -10.98 1.08 4.39
CA ALA A 25 -11.80 2.28 4.38
C ALA A 25 -11.94 2.88 5.79
N GLY A 26 -11.80 4.20 5.88
CA GLY A 26 -11.84 4.93 7.13
C GLY A 26 -10.92 6.14 7.15
N TYR A 27 -10.84 6.77 8.32
CA TYR A 27 -9.88 7.82 8.66
C TYR A 27 -8.98 7.31 9.78
N TRP A 28 -7.67 7.45 9.56
CA TRP A 28 -6.62 6.79 10.31
C TRP A 28 -5.62 7.84 10.78
N LEU A 29 -5.34 7.87 12.09
CA LEU A 29 -4.49 8.89 12.71
C LEU A 29 -3.33 8.24 13.48
N ASP A 30 -2.11 8.70 13.22
CA ASP A 30 -0.87 8.33 13.92
C ASP A 30 -0.26 9.59 14.52
N CYS A 31 -0.07 9.56 15.84
CA CYS A 31 0.49 10.66 16.64
C CYS A 31 1.86 10.29 17.24
N SER A 32 2.49 9.23 16.75
CA SER A 32 3.76 8.73 17.27
C SER A 32 4.98 9.42 16.63
N GLY A 33 6.14 9.30 17.27
CA GLY A 33 7.41 9.70 16.66
C GLY A 33 7.59 11.20 16.38
N GLY A 34 6.83 12.08 17.06
CA GLY A 34 6.92 13.53 16.85
C GLY A 34 6.33 14.00 15.52
N ARG A 35 5.53 13.15 14.85
CA ARG A 35 4.75 13.47 13.65
C ARG A 35 3.27 13.32 13.94
N GLU A 36 2.46 14.08 13.21
CA GLU A 36 1.04 13.78 13.00
C GLU A 36 0.91 13.27 11.57
N ALA A 37 0.37 12.06 11.39
CA ALA A 37 0.03 11.54 10.08
C ALA A 37 -1.44 11.14 10.07
N SER A 38 -2.18 11.65 9.09
CA SER A 38 -3.54 11.21 8.81
C SER A 38 -3.61 10.54 7.46
N GLU A 39 -4.35 9.45 7.36
CA GLU A 39 -4.61 8.73 6.12
C GLU A 39 -6.12 8.44 6.00
N THR A 40 -6.69 8.72 4.84
CA THR A 40 -8.10 8.41 4.54
C THR A 40 -8.17 7.46 3.36
N TRP A 41 -9.01 6.43 3.46
CA TRP A 41 -9.37 5.56 2.33
C TRP A 41 -10.88 5.54 2.13
N SER A 42 -11.33 5.67 0.88
CA SER A 42 -12.73 5.46 0.51
C SER A 42 -13.10 3.97 0.55
N ASP A 43 -14.40 3.68 0.65
CA ASP A 43 -14.88 2.35 0.29
C ASP A 43 -14.66 2.09 -1.23
N PRO A 44 -14.45 0.83 -1.67
CA PRO A 44 -14.27 0.52 -3.08
C PRO A 44 -15.55 0.77 -3.91
N ARG A 45 -15.43 1.50 -5.02
CA ARG A 45 -16.48 1.68 -6.04
C ARG A 45 -16.02 1.06 -7.35
N ALA A 46 -16.70 0.01 -7.79
CA ALA A 46 -16.29 -0.79 -8.97
C ALA A 46 -14.82 -1.27 -8.89
N GLY A 47 -14.36 -1.61 -7.67
CA GLY A 47 -12.99 -2.06 -7.43
C GLY A 47 -11.95 -0.95 -7.28
N LEU A 48 -12.33 0.32 -7.38
CA LEU A 48 -11.47 1.47 -7.14
C LEU A 48 -11.68 2.03 -5.72
N SER A 49 -10.62 2.09 -4.92
CA SER A 49 -10.57 2.85 -3.66
C SER A 49 -9.57 4.01 -3.83
N VAL A 50 -9.93 5.19 -3.35
CA VAL A 50 -9.08 6.38 -3.41
C VAL A 50 -8.66 6.74 -2.00
N GLY A 51 -7.39 7.11 -1.84
CA GLY A 51 -6.81 7.52 -0.57
C GLY A 51 -6.04 8.82 -0.66
N HIS A 52 -5.88 9.46 0.49
CA HIS A 52 -4.93 10.55 0.65
C HIS A 52 -4.34 10.52 2.06
N ALA A 53 -3.12 11.00 2.18
CA ALA A 53 -2.46 11.22 3.45
C ALA A 53 -1.96 12.65 3.59
N VAL A 54 -1.96 13.16 4.82
CA VAL A 54 -1.29 14.41 5.20
C VAL A 54 -0.41 14.11 6.39
N THR A 55 0.88 14.46 6.27
CA THR A 55 1.86 14.30 7.34
C THR A 55 2.38 15.67 7.76
N LEU A 56 2.40 15.92 9.08
CA LEU A 56 3.06 17.05 9.72
C LEU A 56 4.27 16.52 10.49
N SER A 57 5.46 17.04 10.18
CA SER A 57 6.70 16.66 10.86
C SER A 57 7.66 17.85 10.85
N GLY A 58 8.25 18.17 12.00
CA GLY A 58 9.22 19.28 12.08
C GLY A 58 8.68 20.66 11.70
N GLY A 59 7.35 20.86 11.74
CA GLY A 59 6.68 22.11 11.33
C GLY A 59 6.37 22.20 9.83
N GLU A 60 6.71 21.17 9.05
CA GLU A 60 6.41 21.10 7.62
C GLU A 60 5.25 20.13 7.35
N ALA A 61 4.49 20.42 6.30
CA ALA A 61 3.40 19.59 5.82
C ALA A 61 3.76 18.95 4.47
N SER A 62 3.51 17.65 4.34
CA SER A 62 3.55 16.92 3.06
C SER A 62 2.24 16.17 2.85
N PHE A 63 1.99 15.76 1.61
CA PHE A 63 0.81 14.98 1.29
C PHE A 63 1.11 13.85 0.31
N GLU A 64 0.22 12.86 0.28
CA GLU A 64 0.18 11.84 -0.77
C GLU A 64 -1.25 11.68 -1.23
N VAL A 65 -1.45 11.53 -2.54
CA VAL A 65 -2.71 11.02 -3.11
C VAL A 65 -2.44 9.64 -3.69
N SER A 66 -3.35 8.71 -3.46
CA SER A 66 -3.17 7.32 -3.86
C SER A 66 -4.48 6.71 -4.31
N HIS A 67 -4.40 5.64 -5.10
CA HIS A 67 -5.56 4.79 -5.35
C HIS A 67 -5.17 3.31 -5.42
N ILE A 68 -6.13 2.46 -5.08
CA ILE A 68 -6.03 1.01 -5.18
C ILE A 68 -7.11 0.54 -6.16
N GLY A 69 -6.73 -0.17 -7.20
CA GLY A 69 -7.70 -0.66 -8.17
C GLY A 69 -7.11 -1.33 -9.41
N PRO A 70 -7.95 -1.66 -10.40
CA PRO A 70 -7.51 -2.24 -11.67
C PRO A 70 -6.63 -1.27 -12.47
N THR A 71 -5.50 -1.77 -12.99
CA THR A 71 -4.61 -1.06 -13.92
C THR A 71 -4.28 -1.98 -15.10
N PRO A 72 -3.64 -1.48 -16.18
CA PRO A 72 -3.12 -2.34 -17.25
C PRO A 72 -2.11 -3.41 -16.78
N GLN A 73 -1.47 -3.21 -15.61
CA GLN A 73 -0.47 -4.11 -15.04
C GLN A 73 -1.09 -5.11 -14.04
N GLY A 74 -2.38 -4.98 -13.72
CA GLY A 74 -3.09 -5.75 -12.71
C GLY A 74 -3.72 -4.88 -11.63
N PHE A 75 -4.29 -5.51 -10.59
CA PHE A 75 -4.76 -4.78 -9.42
C PHE A 75 -3.56 -4.19 -8.67
N ALA A 76 -3.55 -2.89 -8.37
CA ALA A 76 -2.35 -2.21 -7.89
C ALA A 76 -2.66 -1.09 -6.88
N TYR A 77 -1.64 -0.74 -6.10
CA TYR A 77 -1.52 0.52 -5.36
C TYR A 77 -0.75 1.52 -6.21
N VAL A 78 -1.28 2.72 -6.40
CA VAL A 78 -0.63 3.77 -7.18
C VAL A 78 -0.39 4.97 -6.28
N ALA A 79 0.88 5.30 -6.06
CA ALA A 79 1.35 6.33 -5.14
C ALA A 79 1.70 7.63 -5.88
N GLN A 80 1.34 8.79 -5.32
CA GLN A 80 1.75 10.11 -5.81
C GLN A 80 2.10 11.05 -4.64
N PRO A 81 3.29 10.89 -4.03
CA PRO A 81 3.77 11.78 -2.98
C PRO A 81 3.97 13.19 -3.54
N ASP A 82 3.45 14.19 -2.84
CA ASP A 82 3.52 15.61 -3.20
C ASP A 82 3.13 15.93 -4.66
N GLY A 83 2.24 15.11 -5.24
CA GLY A 83 1.78 15.26 -6.62
C GLY A 83 2.79 14.78 -7.69
N ALA A 84 3.83 14.05 -7.30
CA ALA A 84 4.78 13.43 -8.21
C ALA A 84 4.09 12.48 -9.23
N PRO A 85 4.80 12.13 -10.34
CA PRO A 85 4.33 11.10 -11.26
C PRO A 85 3.98 9.80 -10.53
N PRO A 86 2.93 9.08 -10.99
CA PRO A 86 2.46 7.87 -10.34
C PRO A 86 3.51 6.76 -10.32
N THR A 87 3.73 6.19 -9.13
CA THR A 87 4.51 4.95 -8.96
C THR A 87 3.54 3.81 -8.71
N VAL A 88 3.59 2.78 -9.56
CA VAL A 88 2.66 1.64 -9.53
C VAL A 88 3.29 0.47 -8.79
N PHE A 89 2.54 -0.10 -7.85
CA PHE A 89 2.89 -1.33 -7.11
C PHE A 89 1.80 -2.37 -7.34
N VAL A 90 2.12 -3.46 -8.03
CA VAL A 90 1.14 -4.50 -8.38
C VAL A 90 0.89 -5.41 -7.18
N LEU A 91 -0.35 -5.89 -7.02
CA LEU A 91 -0.74 -6.82 -5.97
C LEU A 91 0.15 -8.07 -5.98
N ALA A 92 0.83 -8.31 -4.86
CA ALA A 92 1.74 -9.43 -4.66
C ALA A 92 1.15 -10.48 -3.71
N GLU A 93 0.53 -10.05 -2.62
CA GLU A 93 -0.06 -10.95 -1.62
C GLU A 93 -1.38 -10.37 -1.09
N THR A 94 -2.32 -11.23 -0.73
CA THR A 94 -3.61 -10.84 -0.16
C THR A 94 -4.07 -11.83 0.91
N GLY A 95 -4.77 -11.33 1.91
CA GLY A 95 -5.38 -12.08 3.00
C GLY A 95 -6.54 -11.29 3.62
N PRO A 96 -7.26 -11.86 4.61
CA PRO A 96 -8.51 -11.26 5.11
C PRO A 96 -8.40 -9.83 5.63
N ARG A 97 -7.23 -9.44 6.19
CA ARG A 97 -6.94 -8.11 6.74
C ARG A 97 -5.50 -7.68 6.44
N ARG A 98 -4.93 -8.20 5.35
CA ARG A 98 -3.55 -7.92 4.93
C ARG A 98 -3.52 -7.84 3.41
N VAL A 99 -2.81 -6.85 2.89
CA VAL A 99 -2.50 -6.75 1.47
C VAL A 99 -1.06 -6.28 1.28
N VAL A 100 -0.38 -6.84 0.29
CA VAL A 100 0.96 -6.41 -0.11
C VAL A 100 0.95 -6.10 -1.60
N PHE A 101 1.43 -4.91 -1.91
CA PHE A 101 1.73 -4.46 -3.27
C PHE A 101 3.24 -4.35 -3.44
N ALA A 102 3.75 -4.68 -4.61
CA ALA A 102 5.18 -4.68 -4.89
C ALA A 102 5.52 -4.06 -6.24
N ASN A 103 6.66 -3.40 -6.27
CA ASN A 103 7.37 -2.96 -7.47
C ASN A 103 8.87 -3.19 -7.23
N PRO A 104 9.41 -4.35 -7.64
CA PRO A 104 10.83 -4.65 -7.48
C PRO A 104 11.78 -3.71 -8.25
N GLU A 105 11.26 -2.94 -9.21
CA GLU A 105 12.03 -2.01 -10.03
C GLU A 105 12.07 -0.59 -9.45
N ASN A 106 11.28 -0.30 -8.40
CA ASN A 106 11.30 1.01 -7.75
C ASN A 106 12.46 1.10 -6.75
N ASP A 107 13.19 2.23 -6.72
CA ASP A 107 14.38 2.41 -5.87
C ASP A 107 14.05 2.20 -4.37
N PHE A 108 13.14 3.00 -3.83
CA PHE A 108 12.54 2.79 -2.52
C PHE A 108 11.17 3.48 -2.46
N PRO A 109 10.14 2.83 -1.89
CA PRO A 109 10.11 1.44 -1.42
C PRO A 109 9.92 0.43 -2.56
N THR A 110 10.16 -0.86 -2.33
CA THR A 110 9.80 -1.91 -3.30
C THR A 110 8.51 -2.64 -2.91
N ARG A 111 8.06 -2.49 -1.67
CA ARG A 111 6.80 -3.08 -1.16
C ARG A 111 6.02 -2.08 -0.32
N VAL A 112 4.70 -2.09 -0.49
CA VAL A 112 3.72 -1.36 0.31
C VAL A 112 2.78 -2.39 0.94
N ILE A 113 2.69 -2.37 2.26
CA ILE A 113 1.96 -3.37 3.05
C ILE A 113 0.95 -2.66 3.95
N TYR A 114 -0.28 -3.16 3.92
CA TYR A 114 -1.31 -2.78 4.89
C TYR A 114 -1.76 -4.00 5.69
N GLU A 115 -1.95 -3.81 6.99
CA GLU A 115 -2.52 -4.79 7.90
C GLU A 115 -3.52 -4.14 8.86
N ARG A 116 -4.67 -4.77 9.08
CA ARG A 116 -5.69 -4.27 10.02
C ARG A 116 -5.92 -5.23 11.18
N ASP A 117 -5.98 -4.67 12.38
CA ASP A 117 -6.38 -5.35 13.61
C ASP A 117 -7.38 -4.47 14.37
N GLY A 118 -8.67 -4.82 14.31
CA GLY A 118 -9.75 -4.02 14.88
C GLY A 118 -9.75 -2.58 14.35
N ASP A 119 -9.50 -1.63 15.26
CA ASP A 119 -9.40 -0.19 15.00
C ASP A 119 -7.95 0.29 14.81
N ALA A 120 -7.01 -0.62 14.57
CA ALA A 120 -5.65 -0.31 14.18
C ALA A 120 -5.45 -0.63 12.69
N LEU A 121 -4.84 0.31 11.97
CA LEU A 121 -4.32 0.09 10.62
C LEU A 121 -2.82 0.33 10.67
N LYS A 122 -2.06 -0.68 10.25
CA LYS A 122 -0.62 -0.57 10.08
C LYS A 122 -0.31 -0.44 8.60
N ALA A 123 0.33 0.66 8.23
CA ALA A 123 0.91 0.85 6.91
C ALA A 123 2.43 0.70 7.03
N ARG A 124 3.05 -0.04 6.14
CA ARG A 124 4.49 -0.27 6.13
C ARG A 124 5.00 -0.24 4.70
N ILE A 125 6.08 0.48 4.50
CA ILE A 125 6.87 0.41 3.27
C ILE A 125 8.22 -0.23 3.59
N GLU A 126 8.71 -1.05 2.67
CA GLU A 126 10.02 -1.71 2.81
C GLU A 126 10.72 -1.84 1.45
N GLY A 127 12.04 -1.97 1.51
CA GLY A 127 12.91 -2.07 0.34
C GLY A 127 14.37 -2.01 0.78
N GLU A 128 15.26 -1.68 -0.14
CA GLU A 128 16.68 -1.51 0.14
C GLU A 128 17.11 -0.06 -0.16
N ILE A 129 17.99 0.49 0.65
CA ILE A 129 18.71 1.74 0.38
C ILE A 129 20.19 1.42 0.54
N ASP A 130 20.99 1.68 -0.49
CA ASP A 130 22.42 1.33 -0.53
C ASP A 130 22.70 -0.14 -0.19
N GLY A 131 21.84 -1.06 -0.66
CA GLY A 131 21.93 -2.50 -0.42
C GLY A 131 21.62 -2.93 1.02
N GLN A 132 21.09 -2.03 1.84
CA GLN A 132 20.64 -2.33 3.20
C GLN A 132 19.12 -2.32 3.27
N ALA A 133 18.54 -3.35 3.88
CA ALA A 133 17.10 -3.39 4.14
C ALA A 133 16.67 -2.17 4.98
N ARG A 134 15.67 -1.45 4.49
CA ARG A 134 15.05 -0.30 5.15
C ARG A 134 13.55 -0.46 5.16
N SER A 135 12.93 0.16 6.16
CA SER A 135 11.48 0.21 6.26
C SER A 135 11.01 1.42 7.04
N MET A 136 9.82 1.89 6.69
CA MET A 136 9.07 2.87 7.47
C MET A 136 7.70 2.29 7.79
N GLU A 137 7.21 2.61 8.98
CA GLU A 137 5.94 2.09 9.49
C GLU A 137 5.12 3.21 10.12
N TRP A 138 3.82 3.15 9.90
CA TRP A 138 2.80 3.97 10.57
C TRP A 138 1.84 3.05 11.31
N ASN A 139 1.58 3.40 12.56
CA ASN A 139 0.72 2.64 13.46
C ASN A 139 -0.53 3.47 13.74
N PHE A 140 -1.46 3.50 12.77
CA PHE A 140 -2.64 4.32 12.85
C PHE A 140 -3.71 3.73 13.76
N LYS A 141 -4.52 4.62 14.33
CA LYS A 141 -5.80 4.30 14.97
C LYS A 141 -6.96 4.92 14.21
N ALA A 142 -8.08 4.21 14.14
CA ALA A 142 -9.31 4.75 13.58
C ALA A 142 -9.76 5.98 14.39
N ALA A 143 -10.14 7.05 13.70
CA ALA A 143 -10.65 8.27 14.32
C ALA A 143 -11.75 8.92 13.47
N PRO A 144 -12.58 9.82 14.03
CA PRO A 144 -13.47 10.65 13.22
C PRO A 144 -12.68 11.45 12.18
N LEU A 145 -13.26 11.64 10.99
CA LEU A 145 -12.66 12.44 9.92
C LEU A 145 -12.22 13.82 10.43
N ASN A 146 -11.01 14.25 10.06
CA ASN A 146 -10.35 15.49 10.47
C ASN A 146 -9.96 15.59 11.96
N THR A 147 -9.96 14.48 12.70
CA THR A 147 -9.36 14.44 14.04
C THR A 147 -7.87 14.75 13.95
N ARG A 148 -7.38 15.62 14.83
CA ARG A 148 -5.97 15.99 14.95
C ARG A 148 -5.33 15.29 16.14
N CYS A 149 -4.00 15.17 16.12
CA CYS A 149 -3.28 14.70 17.29
C CYS A 149 -3.44 15.71 18.44
N PRO A 150 -3.47 15.22 19.70
CA PRO A 150 -3.39 16.11 20.85
C PRO A 150 -2.13 16.97 20.78
N ALA A 151 -2.25 18.22 21.21
CA ALA A 151 -1.11 19.15 21.35
C ALA A 151 -0.19 18.76 22.50
#